data_AF-A0A0F9N907-F1
#
_entry.id   AF-A0A0F9N907-F1
#
_cell.length_a   1.000
_cell.length_b   1.000
_cell.length_c   1.000
_cell.angle_alpha   90.00
_cell.angle_beta   90.00
_cell.angle_gamma   90.00
#
_symmetry.space_group_name_H-M   'P 1'
#
loop_
_entity.id
_entity.type
_entity.pdbx_description
1 polymer ?
#
loop_
_entity_poly.entity_id
_entity_poly.type
_entity_poly.pdbx_seq_one_letter_code
_entity_poly.pdbx_strand_id
1 'polypeptide(L)'
;MRRGIADNEGEVVGGVVVMRFGENAQQTINGVKEKLESLKSSLPEGVEIVPVYDRSKLIDRAVDNLWSKLLEELAVVAIVCVAFLFHLRSSIVAVVTLPLGILVSFIIMYMQGINANIMSLGGIAIAIGAMTDGAIVMIENMHKHME
;
A
#
# COMPACT_ATOMS: atom_id res chain seq x y z
N MET A 1 -25.23 35.65 11.09
CA MET A 1 -23.85 35.11 11.07
C MET A 1 -23.91 33.71 10.46
N ARG A 2 -23.60 33.55 9.16
CA ARG A 2 -23.61 32.24 8.47
C ARG A 2 -22.36 31.46 8.88
N ARG A 3 -22.51 30.33 9.57
CA ARG A 3 -21.41 29.45 9.97
C ARG A 3 -21.30 28.30 8.96
N GLY A 4 -20.11 28.07 8.38
CA GLY A 4 -19.85 26.94 7.48
C GLY A 4 -19.58 27.28 6.02
N ILE A 5 -19.44 28.56 5.66
CA ILE A 5 -19.01 28.97 4.33
C ILE A 5 -17.50 28.69 4.21
N ALA A 6 -17.13 27.84 3.27
CA ALA A 6 -15.77 27.76 2.75
C ALA A 6 -15.74 28.48 1.40
N ASP A 7 -14.56 28.96 0.99
CA ASP A 7 -14.37 29.67 -0.26
C ASP A 7 -13.64 28.74 -1.24
N ASN A 8 -14.36 28.29 -2.27
CA ASN A 8 -13.82 27.47 -3.35
C ASN A 8 -14.56 27.84 -4.64
N GLU A 9 -14.12 28.94 -5.26
CA GLU A 9 -14.77 29.56 -6.43
C GLU A 9 -16.23 30.00 -6.18
N GLY A 10 -16.61 30.31 -4.93
CA GLY A 10 -17.96 30.76 -4.55
C GLY A 10 -18.34 30.43 -3.09
N GLU A 11 -19.59 30.76 -2.70
CA GLU A 11 -20.15 30.34 -1.40
C GLU A 11 -20.39 28.83 -1.40
N VAL A 12 -19.49 28.04 -0.79
CA VAL A 12 -19.64 26.59 -0.67
C VAL A 12 -19.83 26.15 0.78
N VAL A 13 -20.57 25.05 0.99
CA VAL A 13 -20.72 24.42 2.31
C VAL A 13 -19.72 23.28 2.43
N GLY A 14 -18.82 23.38 3.40
CA GLY A 14 -17.84 22.34 3.70
C GLY A 14 -18.36 21.28 4.66
N GLY A 15 -17.99 20.03 4.43
CA GLY A 15 -18.24 18.90 5.33
C GLY A 15 -17.00 18.02 5.47
N VAL A 16 -16.78 17.46 6.66
CA VAL A 16 -15.69 16.50 6.91
C VAL A 16 -16.30 15.21 7.43
N VAL A 17 -15.93 14.09 6.80
CA VAL A 17 -16.29 12.76 7.28
C VAL A 17 -15.12 12.19 8.08
N VAL A 18 -15.37 11.89 9.35
CA VAL A 18 -14.38 11.30 10.25
C VAL A 18 -14.70 9.83 10.42
N MET A 19 -13.73 8.97 10.10
CA MET A 19 -13.82 7.53 10.32
C MET A 19 -13.84 7.21 11.82
N ARG A 20 -14.63 6.21 12.23
CA ARG A 20 -14.63 5.71 13.60
C ARG A 20 -13.29 5.04 13.92
N PHE A 21 -12.89 5.09 15.19
CA PHE A 21 -11.67 4.44 15.64
C PHE A 21 -11.74 2.92 15.45
N GLY A 22 -10.68 2.33 14.91
CA GLY A 22 -10.58 0.88 14.66
C GLY A 22 -11.23 0.38 13.37
N GLU A 23 -11.95 1.23 12.63
CA GLU A 23 -12.55 0.85 11.35
C GLU A 23 -11.53 0.81 10.20
N ASN A 24 -11.89 0.11 9.13
CA ASN A 24 -11.10 0.07 7.91
C ASN A 24 -11.34 1.33 7.07
N ALA A 25 -10.25 2.05 6.75
CA ALA A 25 -10.33 3.30 6.00
C ALA A 25 -10.88 3.12 4.59
N GLN A 26 -10.45 2.09 3.87
CA GLN A 26 -10.89 1.85 2.49
C GLN A 26 -12.38 1.50 2.44
N GLN A 27 -12.84 0.60 3.31
CA GLN A 27 -14.26 0.24 3.39
C GLN A 27 -15.12 1.44 3.78
N THR A 28 -14.68 2.24 4.75
CA THR A 28 -15.39 3.46 5.15
C THR A 28 -15.53 4.43 3.99
N ILE A 29 -14.43 4.70 3.26
CA ILE A 29 -14.44 5.63 2.12
C ILE A 29 -15.36 5.11 1.00
N ASN A 30 -15.33 3.81 0.71
CA ASN A 30 -16.21 3.20 -0.28
C ASN A 30 -17.68 3.38 0.10
N GLY A 31 -18.05 3.12 1.35
CA GLY A 31 -19.42 3.33 1.84
C GLY A 31 -19.85 4.80 1.80
N VAL A 32 -18.93 5.73 2.08
CA VAL A 32 -19.21 7.17 1.93
C VAL A 32 -19.45 7.53 0.48
N LYS A 33 -18.62 7.08 -0.46
CA LYS A 33 -18.77 7.33 -1.90
C LYS A 33 -20.11 6.79 -2.41
N GLU A 34 -20.45 5.56 -2.06
CA GLU A 34 -21.73 4.95 -2.42
C GLU A 34 -22.92 5.74 -1.87
N LYS A 35 -22.83 6.19 -0.61
CA LYS A 35 -23.88 7.02 -0.02
C LYS A 35 -24.00 8.38 -0.72
N LEU A 36 -22.89 9.01 -1.08
CA LEU A 36 -22.88 10.27 -1.82
C LEU A 36 -23.52 10.12 -3.20
N GLU A 37 -23.20 9.05 -3.93
CA GLU A 37 -23.86 8.76 -5.22
C GLU A 37 -25.37 8.59 -5.06
N SER A 38 -25.84 7.88 -4.01
CA SER A 38 -27.28 7.76 -3.75
C SER A 38 -27.96 9.10 -3.50
N LEU A 39 -27.25 10.04 -2.85
CA LEU A 39 -27.77 11.36 -2.49
C LEU A 39 -27.76 12.34 -3.66
N LYS A 40 -26.94 12.14 -4.70
CA LYS A 40 -26.90 13.02 -5.88
C LYS A 40 -28.28 13.19 -6.53
N SER A 41 -29.07 12.12 -6.56
CA SER A 41 -30.44 12.13 -7.10
C SER A 41 -31.41 13.05 -6.34
N SER A 42 -31.10 13.38 -5.09
CA SER A 42 -31.93 14.18 -4.19
C SER A 42 -31.47 15.64 -4.09
N LEU A 43 -30.39 16.00 -4.80
CA LEU A 43 -29.85 17.35 -4.76
C LEU A 43 -30.68 18.32 -5.62
N PRO A 44 -30.87 19.58 -5.17
CA PRO A 44 -31.47 20.63 -5.99
C PRO A 44 -30.67 20.90 -7.27
N GLU A 45 -31.32 21.44 -8.29
CA GLU A 45 -30.65 21.86 -9.53
C GLU A 45 -29.51 22.84 -9.22
N GLY A 46 -28.33 22.58 -9.81
CA GLY A 46 -27.13 23.40 -9.64
C GLY A 46 -26.28 23.09 -8.41
N VAL A 47 -26.64 22.09 -7.58
CA VAL A 47 -25.84 21.66 -6.43
C VAL A 47 -24.98 20.44 -6.78
N GLU A 48 -23.66 20.57 -6.63
CA GLU A 48 -22.70 19.47 -6.83
C GLU A 48 -21.91 19.19 -5.55
N ILE A 49 -21.58 17.92 -5.31
CA ILE A 49 -20.70 17.50 -4.23
C ILE A 49 -19.32 17.19 -4.80
N VAL A 50 -18.34 18.04 -4.49
CA VAL A 50 -16.96 17.87 -4.94
C VAL A 50 -16.08 17.39 -3.79
N PRO A 51 -15.47 16.18 -3.88
CA PRO A 51 -14.55 15.70 -2.87
C PRO A 51 -13.20 16.44 -2.96
N VAL A 52 -12.91 17.29 -1.98
CA VAL A 52 -11.66 18.08 -1.91
C VAL A 52 -10.47 17.26 -1.41
N TYR A 53 -10.71 16.32 -0.50
CA TYR A 53 -9.67 15.46 0.07
C TYR A 53 -10.17 14.01 0.20
N ASP A 54 -9.54 13.11 -0.56
CA ASP A 54 -9.86 11.69 -0.57
C ASP A 54 -8.61 10.88 -0.19
N ARG A 55 -8.66 10.22 0.97
CA ARG A 55 -7.56 9.42 1.49
C ARG A 55 -7.38 8.11 0.70
N SER A 56 -8.37 7.61 -0.04
CA SER A 56 -8.21 6.38 -0.82
C SER A 56 -7.11 6.53 -1.87
N LYS A 57 -7.00 7.70 -2.50
CA LYS A 57 -5.94 8.02 -3.48
C LYS A 57 -4.53 7.89 -2.91
N LEU A 58 -4.36 8.03 -1.59
CA LEU A 58 -3.07 7.81 -0.93
C LEU A 58 -2.83 6.33 -0.67
N ILE A 59 -3.87 5.57 -0.33
CA ILE A 59 -3.81 4.12 -0.14
C ILE A 59 -3.51 3.44 -1.47
N ASP A 60 -4.26 3.75 -2.52
CA ASP A 60 -4.12 3.17 -3.86
C ASP A 60 -2.69 3.41 -4.39
N ARG A 61 -2.20 4.66 -4.34
CA ARG A 61 -0.83 4.99 -4.74
C ARG A 61 0.24 4.27 -3.91
N ALA A 62 0.00 4.01 -2.63
CA ALA A 62 0.94 3.27 -1.79
C ALA A 62 0.99 1.79 -2.16
N VAL A 63 -0.17 1.19 -2.47
CA VAL A 63 -0.28 -0.19 -2.96
C VAL A 63 0.37 -0.35 -4.33
N ASP A 64 0.10 0.57 -5.26
CA ASP A 64 0.70 0.55 -6.61
C ASP A 64 2.22 0.69 -6.55
N ASN A 65 2.72 1.58 -5.69
CA ASN A 65 4.16 1.72 -5.46
C ASN A 65 4.78 0.46 -4.85
N LEU A 66 4.10 -0.19 -3.91
CA LEU A 66 4.60 -1.44 -3.35
C LEU A 66 4.71 -2.50 -4.46
N TRP A 67 3.67 -2.66 -5.28
CA TRP A 67 3.69 -3.62 -6.38
C TRP A 67 4.80 -3.36 -7.41
N SER A 68 4.99 -2.11 -7.82
CA SER A 68 6.05 -1.77 -8.76
C SER A 68 7.44 -2.04 -8.17
N LYS A 69 7.65 -1.69 -6.90
CA LYS A 69 8.94 -1.93 -6.22
C LYS A 69 9.25 -3.40 -6.01
N LEU A 70 8.25 -4.21 -5.70
CA LEU A 70 8.43 -5.66 -5.61
C LEU A 70 8.83 -6.28 -6.94
N LEU A 71 8.24 -5.80 -8.04
CA LEU A 71 8.59 -6.29 -9.37
C LEU A 71 10.01 -5.88 -9.76
N GLU A 72 10.38 -4.61 -9.50
CA GLU A 72 11.73 -4.10 -9.72
C GLU A 72 12.77 -4.90 -8.92
N GLU A 73 12.51 -5.14 -7.63
CA GLU A 73 13.43 -5.86 -6.75
C GLU A 73 13.59 -7.33 -7.15
N LEU A 74 12.48 -8.03 -7.45
CA LEU A 74 12.53 -9.42 -7.91
C LEU A 74 13.31 -9.54 -9.23
N ALA A 75 13.14 -8.58 -10.14
CA ALA A 75 13.91 -8.54 -11.39
C ALA A 75 15.41 -8.34 -11.13
N VAL A 76 15.80 -7.42 -10.25
CA VAL A 76 17.21 -7.18 -9.89
C VAL A 76 17.81 -8.43 -9.22
N VAL A 77 17.11 -9.04 -8.27
CA VAL A 77 17.55 -10.28 -7.61
C VAL A 77 17.75 -11.39 -8.64
N ALA A 78 16.81 -11.56 -9.59
CA ALA A 78 16.93 -12.56 -10.64
C ALA A 78 18.17 -12.32 -11.53
N ILE A 79 18.45 -11.06 -11.91
CA ILE A 79 19.63 -10.70 -12.71
C ILE A 79 20.92 -11.01 -11.97
N VAL A 80 21.05 -10.58 -10.71
CA VAL A 80 22.24 -10.83 -9.88
C VAL A 80 22.46 -12.33 -9.68
N CYS A 81 21.38 -13.07 -9.42
CA CYS A 81 21.42 -14.52 -9.30
C CYS A 81 21.95 -15.22 -10.56
N VAL A 82 21.49 -14.82 -11.74
CA VAL A 82 21.98 -15.37 -13.02
C VAL A 82 23.45 -15.00 -13.24
N ALA A 83 23.84 -13.76 -12.93
CA ALA A 83 25.19 -13.26 -13.15
C ALA A 83 26.25 -13.93 -12.25
N PHE A 84 25.93 -14.18 -10.98
CA PHE A 84 26.90 -14.67 -10.00
C PHE A 84 26.84 -16.17 -9.76
N LEU A 85 25.65 -16.78 -9.72
CA LEU A 85 25.52 -18.16 -9.22
C LEU A 85 25.51 -19.20 -10.34
N PHE A 86 25.10 -18.87 -11.58
CA PHE A 86 24.83 -19.84 -12.67
C PHE A 86 23.98 -21.08 -12.26
N HIS A 87 23.42 -21.08 -11.04
CA HIS A 87 22.72 -22.17 -10.39
C HIS A 87 21.38 -21.65 -9.89
N LEU A 88 20.38 -21.72 -10.78
CA LEU A 88 19.01 -21.24 -10.52
C LEU A 88 18.37 -21.80 -9.24
N ARG A 89 18.79 -22.96 -8.74
CA ARG A 89 18.14 -23.64 -7.61
C ARG A 89 18.27 -22.85 -6.30
N SER A 90 19.45 -22.33 -5.98
CA SER A 90 19.66 -21.57 -4.73
C SER A 90 19.01 -20.19 -4.79
N SER A 91 18.98 -19.59 -5.99
CA SER A 91 18.34 -18.30 -6.27
C SER A 91 16.81 -18.32 -6.12
N ILE A 92 16.17 -19.46 -6.36
CA ILE A 92 14.72 -19.65 -6.14
C ILE A 92 14.35 -19.39 -4.68
N VAL A 93 15.24 -19.71 -3.73
CA VAL A 93 14.99 -19.47 -2.31
C VAL A 93 14.82 -17.98 -2.03
N ALA A 94 15.71 -17.12 -2.52
CA ALA A 94 15.58 -15.66 -2.36
C ALA A 94 14.31 -15.12 -3.04
N VAL A 95 14.03 -15.56 -4.27
CA VAL A 95 12.86 -15.13 -5.04
C VAL A 95 11.54 -15.49 -4.37
N VAL A 96 11.46 -16.65 -3.69
CA VAL A 96 10.25 -17.08 -2.96
C VAL A 96 10.16 -16.44 -1.57
N THR A 97 11.28 -16.18 -0.90
CA THR A 97 11.30 -15.62 0.46
C THR A 97 10.74 -14.20 0.49
N LEU A 98 11.01 -13.41 -0.55
CA LEU A 98 10.47 -12.05 -0.76
C LEU A 98 8.94 -11.97 -0.66
N PRO A 99 8.16 -12.56 -1.59
CA PRO A 99 6.70 -12.51 -1.56
C PRO A 99 6.12 -13.16 -0.30
N LEU A 100 6.76 -14.22 0.21
CA LEU A 100 6.32 -14.89 1.43
C LEU A 100 6.44 -13.98 2.65
N GLY A 101 7.57 -13.26 2.82
CA GLY A 101 7.78 -12.34 3.94
C GLY A 101 6.78 -11.17 3.94
N ILE A 102 6.39 -10.71 2.76
CA ILE A 102 5.40 -9.65 2.60
C ILE A 102 3.99 -10.15 2.94
N LEU A 103 3.62 -11.33 2.45
CA LEU A 103 2.37 -11.99 2.81
C LEU A 103 2.25 -12.17 4.32
N VAL A 104 3.30 -12.67 4.97
CA VAL A 104 3.33 -12.84 6.43
C VAL A 104 3.20 -11.49 7.14
N SER A 105 3.86 -10.45 6.64
CA SER A 105 3.74 -9.09 7.20
C SER A 105 2.29 -8.58 7.13
N PHE A 106 1.61 -8.78 6.00
CA PHE A 106 0.18 -8.42 5.85
C PHE A 106 -0.74 -9.26 6.75
N ILE A 107 -0.46 -10.55 6.92
CA ILE A 107 -1.22 -11.42 7.84
C ILE A 107 -1.11 -10.90 9.28
N ILE A 108 0.11 -10.60 9.73
CA ILE A 108 0.34 -10.07 11.09
C ILE A 108 -0.33 -8.71 11.25
N MET A 109 -0.21 -7.82 10.26
CA MET A 109 -0.89 -6.52 10.28
C MET A 109 -2.40 -6.68 10.40
N TYR A 110 -2.99 -7.60 9.64
CA TYR A 110 -4.42 -7.89 9.70
C TYR A 110 -4.83 -8.42 11.09
N MET A 111 -4.06 -9.35 11.67
CA MET A 111 -4.30 -9.89 13.00
C MET A 111 -4.19 -8.83 14.11
N GLN A 112 -3.31 -7.83 13.94
CA GLN A 112 -3.13 -6.73 14.89
C GLN A 112 -4.10 -5.55 14.65
N GLY A 113 -4.95 -5.62 13.61
CA GLY A 113 -5.84 -4.53 13.23
C GLY A 113 -5.09 -3.29 12.70
N ILE A 114 -3.85 -3.44 12.25
CA ILE A 114 -3.04 -2.36 11.69
C ILE A 114 -3.51 -2.12 10.26
N ASN A 115 -4.01 -0.92 10.00
CA ASN A 115 -4.41 -0.50 8.66
C ASN A 115 -3.19 -0.39 7.73
N ALA A 116 -3.35 -0.85 6.49
CA ALA A 116 -2.38 -0.62 5.42
C ALA A 116 -2.39 0.87 5.03
N ASN A 117 -1.42 1.61 5.54
CA ASN A 117 -1.21 3.02 5.24
C ASN A 117 0.25 3.25 4.79
N ILE A 118 0.56 4.49 4.37
CA ILE A 118 1.89 4.84 3.84
C ILE A 118 3.00 4.53 4.86
N MET A 119 2.77 4.72 6.17
CA MET A 119 3.77 4.45 7.19
C MET A 119 4.02 2.94 7.34
N SER A 120 2.96 2.12 7.41
CA SER A 120 3.10 0.66 7.55
C SER A 120 3.68 0.03 6.28
N LEU A 121 3.24 0.47 5.10
CA LEU A 121 3.76 0.01 3.81
C LEU A 121 5.21 0.44 3.59
N GLY A 122 5.57 1.66 4.03
CA GLY A 122 6.95 2.13 4.04
C GLY A 122 7.85 1.30 4.95
N GLY A 123 7.33 0.87 6.12
CA GLY A 123 8.04 -0.06 7.00
C GLY A 123 8.30 -1.42 6.34
N ILE A 124 7.31 -1.99 5.66
CA ILE A 124 7.47 -3.22 4.87
C ILE A 124 8.52 -3.02 3.77
N ALA A 125 8.47 -1.91 3.03
CA ALA A 125 9.43 -1.60 1.96
C ALA A 125 10.88 -1.56 2.47
N ILE A 126 11.14 -0.97 3.64
CA ILE A 126 12.48 -0.96 4.25
C ILE A 126 12.89 -2.36 4.72
N ALA A 127 11.97 -3.09 5.35
CA ALA A 127 12.23 -4.43 5.86
C ALA A 127 12.58 -5.42 4.75
N ILE A 128 11.97 -5.26 3.57
CA ILE A 128 12.25 -6.08 2.40
C ILE A 128 13.74 -6.01 2.03
N GLY A 129 14.32 -4.81 1.92
CA GLY A 129 15.74 -4.64 1.55
C GLY A 129 16.70 -5.28 2.55
N ALA A 130 16.39 -5.22 3.85
CA ALA A 130 17.18 -5.90 4.88
C ALA A 130 17.03 -7.43 4.81
N MET A 131 15.83 -7.91 4.47
CA MET A 131 15.55 -9.35 4.34
C MET A 131 16.26 -9.94 3.12
N THR A 132 16.31 -9.23 1.99
CA THR A 132 16.97 -9.69 0.78
C THR A 132 18.48 -9.76 0.93
N ASP A 133 19.10 -8.78 1.59
CA ASP A 133 20.54 -8.81 1.90
C ASP A 133 20.92 -10.07 2.70
N GLY A 134 20.18 -10.35 3.78
CA GLY A 134 20.38 -11.56 4.58
C GLY A 134 20.18 -12.86 3.79
N ALA A 135 19.19 -12.91 2.90
CA ALA A 135 18.96 -14.07 2.05
C ALA A 135 20.10 -14.30 1.04
N ILE A 136 20.63 -13.24 0.45
CA ILE A 136 21.73 -13.31 -0.51
C ILE A 136 23.02 -13.79 0.17
N VAL A 137 23.39 -13.21 1.31
CA VAL A 137 24.58 -13.62 2.08
C VAL A 137 24.51 -15.09 2.50
N MET A 138 23.35 -15.56 2.93
CA MET A 138 23.13 -16.98 3.26
C MET A 138 23.33 -17.90 2.05
N ILE A 139 22.79 -17.52 0.89
CA ILE A 139 22.95 -18.29 -0.35
C ILE A 139 24.41 -18.34 -0.79
N GLU A 140 25.11 -17.21 -0.76
CA GLU A 140 26.53 -17.12 -1.09
C GLU A 140 27.38 -17.99 -0.13
N ASN A 141 27.12 -17.91 1.18
CA ASN A 141 27.84 -18.70 2.17
C ASN A 141 27.58 -20.20 2.02
N MET A 142 26.35 -20.61 1.70
CA MET A 142 26.05 -22.02 1.39
C MET A 142 26.80 -22.50 0.14
N HIS A 143 26.90 -21.66 -0.90
CA HIS A 143 27.63 -22.02 -2.10
C HIS A 143 29.13 -22.21 -1.81
N LYS A 144 29.72 -21.29 -1.04
CA LYS A 144 31.13 -21.34 -0.63
C LYS A 144 31.51 -22.53 0.26
N HIS A 145 30.54 -23.09 1.00
CA HIS A 145 30.74 -24.30 1.81
C HIS A 145 30.56 -25.61 1.02
N MET A 146 29.96 -25.55 -0.16
CA MET A 146 29.74 -26.71 -1.03
C MET A 146 30.84 -26.89 -2.10
N GLU A 147 31.64 -25.85 -2.36
CA GLU A 147 32.98 -25.97 -2.98
C GLU A 147 34.03 -26.46 -1.96
#